data_AF-A0A7S2QS24-F1
#
_entry.id   AF-A0A7S2QS24-F1
#
_cell.length_a   1.000
_cell.length_b   1.000
_cell.length_c   1.000
_cell.angle_alpha   90.00
_cell.angle_beta   90.00
_cell.angle_gamma   90.00
#
_symmetry.space_group_name_H-M   'P 1'
#
loop_
_entity.id
_entity.type
_entity.pdbx_description
1 polymer ?
#
loop_
_entity_poly.entity_id
_entity_poly.type
_entity_poly.pdbx_seq_one_letter_code
_entity_poly.pdbx_strand_id
1 'polypeptide(L)'
;QKVIEAKQRSKRIESLKDEKEDAIQKVIEAEKTIMLLEKKIQLERETHAAIDPEYGQPEIKGMKKEIHRMELRLTQLKKQQEMMIQQMEKSIVRRQMIEQGHEASKSKSESKASLRKKISALKNALKANMREYKKLEFQSSQEENRGKDIFTHVETMRRKLGQVEDERINIEEDVQLNRISRRINEGLLMLLEKRCRTSQNLLRKKTFSQADHELALVGLSKESETAKRIGEVLRSIQQQYPKFGAYMQRIHEFMQE
;
A
#
# COMPACT_ATOMS: atom_id res chain seq x y z
N GLN A 1 -28.15 -59.57 -40.80
CA GLN A 1 -27.68 -58.20 -41.11
C GLN A 1 -28.00 -57.16 -40.02
N LYS A 2 -29.25 -56.71 -39.84
CA LYS A 2 -29.57 -55.49 -39.04
C LYS A 2 -29.09 -55.49 -37.57
N VAL A 3 -29.13 -56.63 -36.88
CA VAL A 3 -28.67 -56.75 -35.48
C VAL A 3 -27.15 -56.63 -35.35
N ILE A 4 -26.41 -57.14 -36.34
CA ILE A 4 -24.94 -57.07 -36.38
C ILE A 4 -24.49 -55.64 -36.65
N GLU A 5 -25.16 -54.94 -37.57
CA GLU A 5 -24.91 -53.52 -37.85
C GLU A 5 -25.23 -52.61 -36.65
N ALA A 6 -26.32 -52.88 -35.93
CA ALA A 6 -26.66 -52.15 -34.71
C ALA A 6 -25.59 -52.35 -33.61
N LYS A 7 -25.09 -53.58 -33.46
CA LYS A 7 -24.01 -53.90 -32.51
C LYS A 7 -22.69 -53.22 -32.89
N GLN A 8 -22.35 -53.17 -34.17
CA GLN A 8 -21.17 -52.44 -34.67
C GLN A 8 -21.29 -50.93 -34.46
N ARG A 9 -22.47 -50.34 -34.71
CA ARG A 9 -22.73 -48.93 -34.42
C ARG A 9 -22.65 -48.62 -32.93
N SER A 10 -23.16 -49.50 -32.06
CA SER A 10 -23.05 -49.35 -30.61
C SER A 10 -21.60 -49.32 -30.14
N LYS A 11 -20.77 -50.26 -30.62
CA LYS A 11 -19.33 -50.27 -30.31
C LYS A 11 -18.61 -49.01 -30.79
N ARG A 12 -18.99 -48.48 -31.95
CA ARG A 12 -18.42 -47.23 -32.48
C ARG A 12 -18.87 -46.01 -31.68
N ILE A 13 -20.08 -46.00 -31.14
CA ILE A 13 -20.54 -44.93 -30.24
C ILE A 13 -19.76 -44.99 -28.92
N GLU A 14 -19.50 -46.18 -28.41
CA GLU A 14 -18.72 -46.39 -27.19
C GLU A 14 -17.26 -45.93 -27.39
N SER A 15 -16.60 -46.34 -28.47
CA SER A 15 -15.25 -45.87 -28.78
C SER A 15 -15.16 -44.35 -28.96
N LEU A 16 -16.16 -43.73 -29.61
CA LEU A 16 -16.23 -42.28 -29.77
C LEU A 16 -16.46 -41.54 -28.44
N LYS A 17 -17.11 -42.18 -27.46
CA LYS A 17 -17.25 -41.61 -26.12
C LYS A 17 -15.94 -41.66 -25.37
N ASP A 18 -15.22 -42.79 -25.44
CA ASP A 18 -13.91 -42.95 -24.82
C ASP A 18 -12.89 -41.95 -25.41
N GLU A 19 -12.86 -41.80 -26.74
CA GLU A 19 -12.04 -40.81 -27.43
C GLU A 19 -12.40 -39.38 -27.03
N LYS A 20 -13.69 -39.08 -26.83
CA LYS A 20 -14.15 -37.77 -26.35
C LYS A 20 -13.68 -37.51 -24.92
N GLU A 21 -13.79 -38.49 -24.02
CA GLU A 21 -13.35 -38.36 -22.63
C GLU A 21 -11.83 -38.17 -22.54
N ASP A 22 -11.06 -38.93 -23.32
CA ASP A 22 -9.60 -38.76 -23.42
C ASP A 22 -9.21 -37.37 -23.98
N ALA A 23 -9.93 -36.89 -25.00
CA ALA A 23 -9.71 -35.54 -25.54
C ALA A 23 -10.02 -34.45 -24.50
N ILE A 24 -11.09 -34.59 -23.72
CA ILE A 24 -11.44 -33.66 -22.64
C ILE A 24 -10.34 -33.66 -21.56
N GLN A 25 -9.85 -34.84 -21.19
CA GLN A 25 -8.80 -34.97 -20.20
C GLN A 25 -7.50 -34.28 -20.64
N LYS A 26 -7.11 -34.45 -21.91
CA LYS A 26 -5.95 -33.77 -22.51
C LYS A 26 -6.11 -32.25 -22.54
N VAL A 27 -7.32 -31.74 -22.82
CA VAL A 27 -7.60 -30.30 -22.78
C VAL A 27 -7.43 -29.77 -21.35
N ILE A 28 -7.97 -30.44 -20.34
CA ILE A 28 -7.83 -30.06 -18.94
C ILE A 28 -6.36 -30.04 -18.51
N GLU A 29 -5.56 -30.99 -18.97
CA GLU A 29 -4.12 -31.05 -18.69
C GLU A 29 -3.34 -29.92 -19.38
N ALA A 30 -3.71 -29.58 -20.62
CA ALA A 30 -3.15 -28.44 -21.33
C ALA A 30 -3.47 -27.11 -20.63
N GLU A 31 -4.72 -26.92 -20.18
CA GLU A 31 -5.14 -25.74 -19.41
C GLU A 31 -4.37 -25.61 -18.09
N LYS A 32 -4.20 -26.71 -17.35
CA LYS A 32 -3.36 -26.72 -16.14
C LYS A 32 -1.92 -26.30 -16.44
N THR A 33 -1.36 -26.79 -17.55
CA THR A 33 0.01 -26.46 -17.97
C THR A 33 0.15 -24.99 -18.34
N ILE A 34 -0.81 -24.43 -19.08
CA ILE A 34 -0.87 -23.01 -19.42
C ILE A 34 -0.93 -22.15 -18.15
N MET A 35 -1.84 -22.48 -17.23
CA MET A 35 -2.00 -21.76 -15.97
C MET A 35 -0.71 -21.77 -15.11
N LEU A 36 0.00 -22.90 -15.08
CA LEU A 36 1.29 -23.00 -14.38
C LEU A 36 2.36 -22.11 -15.03
N LEU A 37 2.43 -22.07 -16.36
CA LEU A 37 3.37 -21.22 -17.08
C LEU A 37 3.06 -19.73 -16.89
N GLU A 38 1.79 -19.34 -16.91
CA GLU A 38 1.35 -17.98 -16.62
C GLU A 38 1.77 -17.56 -15.21
N LYS A 39 1.52 -18.42 -14.21
CA LYS A 39 1.95 -18.17 -12.83
C LYS A 39 3.47 -18.07 -12.71
N LYS A 40 4.22 -18.90 -13.44
CA LYS A 40 5.69 -18.83 -13.47
C LYS A 40 6.17 -17.51 -14.07
N ILE A 41 5.59 -17.08 -15.20
CA ILE A 41 5.92 -15.79 -15.82
C ILE A 41 5.58 -14.63 -14.90
N GLN A 42 4.44 -14.69 -14.20
CA GLN A 42 4.06 -13.68 -13.23
C GLN A 42 5.08 -13.60 -12.08
N LEU A 43 5.45 -14.74 -11.49
CA LEU A 43 6.46 -14.77 -10.44
C LEU A 43 7.80 -14.21 -10.93
N GLU A 44 8.27 -14.59 -12.12
CA GLU A 44 9.51 -14.05 -12.69
C GLU A 44 9.43 -12.54 -12.94
N ARG A 45 8.27 -12.01 -13.33
CA ARG A 45 8.07 -10.55 -13.46
C ARG A 45 8.09 -9.85 -12.11
N GLU A 46 7.45 -10.42 -11.11
CA GLU A 46 7.42 -9.89 -9.74
C GLU A 46 8.82 -9.95 -9.10
N THR A 47 9.55 -11.05 -9.27
CA THR A 47 10.93 -11.18 -8.79
C THR A 47 11.86 -10.25 -9.57
N HIS A 48 11.71 -10.11 -10.89
CA HIS A 48 12.53 -9.18 -11.66
C HIS A 48 12.27 -7.72 -11.30
N ALA A 49 11.01 -7.36 -11.02
CA ALA A 49 10.67 -6.03 -10.50
C ALA A 49 11.21 -5.81 -9.07
N ALA A 50 11.26 -6.85 -8.24
CA ALA A 50 11.84 -6.79 -6.89
C ALA A 50 13.39 -6.80 -6.90
N ILE A 51 14.00 -7.41 -7.93
CA ILE A 51 15.44 -7.52 -8.17
C ILE A 51 15.85 -6.50 -9.25
N ASP A 52 15.11 -5.40 -9.43
CA ASP A 52 15.50 -4.37 -10.39
C ASP A 52 16.81 -3.70 -9.90
N PRO A 53 17.93 -3.84 -10.64
CA PRO A 53 19.19 -3.19 -10.29
C PRO A 53 19.12 -1.65 -10.37
N GLU A 54 18.03 -1.10 -10.91
CA GLU A 54 17.74 0.34 -10.97
C GLU A 54 16.99 0.87 -9.74
N TYR A 55 16.32 0.00 -8.96
CA TYR A 55 15.70 0.37 -7.70
C TYR A 55 16.78 0.77 -6.67
N GLY A 56 16.74 2.01 -6.19
CA GLY A 56 17.78 2.54 -5.30
C GLY A 56 18.95 3.24 -6.01
N GLN A 57 19.08 3.16 -7.34
CA GLN A 57 20.10 3.92 -8.08
C GLN A 57 20.00 5.44 -7.91
N PRO A 58 18.81 6.08 -7.93
CA PRO A 58 18.73 7.52 -7.72
C PRO A 58 19.17 7.91 -6.29
N GLU A 59 18.83 7.11 -5.30
CA GLU A 59 19.26 7.27 -3.91
C GLU A 59 20.77 7.10 -3.77
N ILE A 60 21.36 6.04 -4.35
CA ILE A 60 22.80 5.79 -4.34
C ILE A 60 23.56 6.93 -5.05
N LYS A 61 23.04 7.43 -6.19
CA LYS A 61 23.61 8.59 -6.89
C LYS A 61 23.51 9.86 -6.03
N GLY A 62 22.41 10.04 -5.30
CA GLY A 62 22.24 11.12 -4.32
C GLY A 62 23.26 11.03 -3.19
N MET A 63 23.41 9.86 -2.58
CA MET A 63 24.38 9.61 -1.51
C MET A 63 25.82 9.84 -1.97
N LYS A 64 26.19 9.41 -3.18
CA LYS A 64 27.53 9.66 -3.76
C LYS A 64 27.82 11.15 -3.91
N LYS A 65 26.84 11.95 -4.35
CA LYS A 65 26.99 13.41 -4.45
C LYS A 65 27.14 14.06 -3.07
N GLU A 66 26.41 13.57 -2.08
CA GLU A 66 26.50 14.09 -0.71
C GLU A 66 27.85 13.75 -0.07
N ILE A 67 28.35 12.51 -0.24
CA ILE A 67 29.70 12.12 0.20
C ILE A 67 30.73 13.08 -0.40
N HIS A 68 30.67 13.34 -1.71
CA HIS A 68 31.60 14.26 -2.36
C HIS A 68 31.49 15.69 -1.80
N ARG A 69 30.28 16.17 -1.53
CA ARG A 69 30.06 17.47 -0.88
C ARG A 69 30.66 17.52 0.52
N MET A 70 30.51 16.45 1.30
CA MET A 70 31.10 16.32 2.64
C MET A 70 32.64 16.29 2.58
N GLU A 71 33.23 15.59 1.62
CA GLU A 71 34.69 15.58 1.38
C GLU A 71 35.25 16.96 1.03
N LEU A 72 34.54 17.71 0.17
CA LEU A 72 34.91 19.09 -0.16
C LEU A 72 34.82 19.99 1.07
N ARG A 73 33.78 19.85 1.88
CA ARG A 73 33.62 20.60 3.13
C ARG A 73 34.73 20.27 4.14
N LEU A 74 35.09 18.99 4.25
CA LEU A 74 36.21 18.55 5.11
C LEU A 74 37.52 19.19 4.66
N THR A 75 37.78 19.22 3.36
CA THR A 75 38.98 19.85 2.78
C THR A 75 39.01 21.35 3.09
N GLN A 76 37.88 22.04 2.97
CA GLN A 76 37.77 23.46 3.33
C GLN A 76 38.02 23.71 4.81
N LEU A 77 37.44 22.88 5.69
CA LEU A 77 37.64 22.97 7.14
C LEU A 77 39.11 22.76 7.52
N LYS A 78 39.78 21.78 6.92
CA LYS A 78 41.23 21.57 7.13
C LYS A 78 42.04 22.79 6.72
N LYS A 79 41.74 23.40 5.57
CA LYS A 79 42.40 24.64 5.14
C LYS A 79 42.16 25.81 6.10
N GLN A 80 40.94 25.94 6.62
CA GLN A 80 40.62 26.95 7.64
C GLN A 80 41.38 26.69 8.96
N GLN A 81 41.50 25.43 9.36
CA GLN A 81 42.28 25.02 10.52
C GLN A 81 43.76 25.37 10.36
N GLU A 82 44.35 25.07 9.20
CA GLU A 82 45.75 25.46 8.90
C GLU A 82 45.94 26.98 8.91
N MET A 83 45.01 27.73 8.32
CA MET A 83 45.04 29.19 8.38
C MET A 83 44.95 29.73 9.82
N MET A 84 44.10 29.11 10.66
CA MET A 84 43.99 29.46 12.07
C MET A 84 45.29 29.17 12.83
N ILE A 85 45.92 28.01 12.59
CA ILE A 85 47.21 27.66 13.19
C ILE A 85 48.28 28.69 12.78
N GLN A 86 48.39 29.03 11.50
CA GLN A 86 49.34 30.04 11.02
C GLN A 86 49.09 31.43 11.63
N GLN A 87 47.81 31.82 11.80
CA GLN A 87 47.46 33.09 12.45
C GLN A 87 47.81 33.06 13.95
N MET A 88 47.60 31.93 14.60
CA MET A 88 47.96 31.71 16.00
C MET A 88 49.48 31.78 16.19
N GLU A 89 50.27 31.10 15.35
CA GLU A 89 51.73 31.17 15.35
C GLU A 89 52.23 32.60 15.15
N LYS A 90 51.69 33.32 14.16
CA LYS A 90 52.02 34.74 13.93
C LYS A 90 51.67 35.61 15.14
N SER A 91 50.56 35.32 15.82
CA SER A 91 50.14 36.04 17.02
C SER A 91 51.05 35.74 18.21
N ILE A 92 51.49 34.49 18.37
CA ILE A 92 52.48 34.10 19.38
C ILE A 92 53.82 34.79 19.12
N VAL A 93 54.32 34.79 17.88
CA VAL A 93 55.57 35.48 17.52
C VAL A 93 55.44 36.98 17.75
N ARG A 94 54.33 37.61 17.34
CA ARG A 94 54.07 39.03 17.65
C ARG A 94 54.03 39.29 19.15
N ARG A 95 53.40 38.42 19.92
CA ARG A 95 53.35 38.54 21.38
C ARG A 95 54.74 38.40 22.00
N GLN A 96 55.55 37.45 21.56
CA GLN A 96 56.94 37.29 22.00
C GLN A 96 57.79 38.50 21.61
N MET A 97 57.63 39.04 20.40
CA MET A 97 58.28 40.29 19.98
C MET A 97 57.81 41.49 20.80
N ILE A 98 56.53 41.53 21.20
CA ILE A 98 55.99 42.55 22.09
C ILE A 98 56.49 42.37 23.52
N GLU A 99 56.63 41.14 24.04
CA GLU A 99 57.17 40.85 25.37
C GLU A 99 58.66 41.19 25.44
N GLN A 100 59.47 40.74 24.47
CA GLN A 100 60.88 41.14 24.30
C GLN A 100 61.01 42.64 24.03
N GLY A 101 60.10 43.18 23.23
CA GLY A 101 59.97 44.61 22.97
C GLY A 101 59.61 45.38 24.22
N HIS A 102 58.74 44.88 25.09
CA HIS A 102 58.33 45.46 26.37
C HIS A 102 59.44 45.37 27.42
N GLU A 103 60.25 44.32 27.39
CA GLU A 103 61.48 44.22 28.17
C GLU A 103 62.49 45.27 27.71
N ALA A 104 62.58 45.56 26.40
CA ALA A 104 63.36 46.67 25.83
C ALA A 104 62.66 48.05 25.93
N SER A 105 61.34 48.10 26.12
CA SER A 105 60.49 49.29 26.03
C SER A 105 59.61 49.51 27.27
N LYS A 106 60.11 49.15 28.46
CA LYS A 106 59.65 49.73 29.73
C LYS A 106 59.70 51.28 29.75
N SER A 107 60.13 51.92 28.66
CA SER A 107 60.35 53.36 28.52
C SER A 107 59.34 54.13 27.64
N LYS A 108 58.31 53.55 26.99
CA LYS A 108 57.38 54.34 26.15
C LYS A 108 55.90 54.06 26.40
N SER A 109 55.22 55.05 26.98
CA SER A 109 53.76 55.08 27.13
C SER A 109 53.06 55.24 25.77
N GLU A 110 51.95 54.50 25.56
CA GLU A 110 51.13 54.66 24.37
C GLU A 110 50.60 56.10 24.30
N SER A 111 50.85 56.78 23.17
CA SER A 111 50.36 58.14 22.93
C SER A 111 48.83 58.19 22.92
N LYS A 112 48.25 59.23 23.53
CA LYS A 112 46.80 59.49 23.58
C LYS A 112 46.11 59.44 22.19
N ALA A 113 46.84 59.73 21.11
CA ALA A 113 46.33 59.65 19.74
C ALA A 113 46.09 58.20 19.27
N SER A 114 46.93 57.25 19.69
CA SER A 114 46.78 55.81 19.40
C SER A 114 45.53 55.25 20.06
N LEU A 115 45.31 55.58 21.33
CA LEU A 115 44.11 55.19 22.09
C LEU A 115 42.83 55.75 21.46
N ARG A 116 42.83 57.01 21.00
CA ARG A 116 41.68 57.61 20.29
C ARG A 116 41.33 56.88 19.00
N LYS A 117 42.32 56.47 18.19
CA LYS A 117 42.08 55.68 16.98
C LYS A 117 41.49 54.30 17.31
N LYS A 118 42.02 53.60 18.32
CA LYS A 118 41.46 52.31 18.79
C LYS A 118 40.01 52.45 19.24
N ILE A 119 39.68 53.48 20.02
CA ILE A 119 38.31 53.77 20.46
C ILE A 119 37.36 54.03 19.27
N SER A 120 37.82 54.79 18.27
CA SER A 120 37.03 55.04 17.07
C SER A 120 36.78 53.77 16.26
N ALA A 121 37.79 52.92 16.11
CA ALA A 121 37.66 51.64 15.41
C ALA A 121 36.65 50.71 16.13
N LEU A 122 36.75 50.60 17.45
CA LEU A 122 35.83 49.83 18.27
C LEU A 122 34.39 50.34 18.20
N LYS A 123 34.19 51.67 18.21
CA LYS A 123 32.85 52.26 18.02
C LYS A 123 32.25 51.92 16.65
N ASN A 124 33.06 51.92 15.59
CA ASN A 124 32.59 51.59 14.25
C ASN A 124 32.28 50.09 14.12
N ALA A 125 33.12 49.22 14.70
CA ALA A 125 32.87 47.78 14.77
C ALA A 125 31.58 47.47 15.55
N LEU A 126 31.36 48.13 16.70
CA LEU A 126 30.14 47.97 17.49
C LEU A 126 28.90 48.37 16.69
N LYS A 127 28.95 49.48 15.93
CA LYS A 127 27.84 49.90 15.06
C LYS A 127 27.58 48.90 13.93
N ALA A 128 28.62 48.32 13.34
CA ALA A 128 28.48 47.29 12.31
C ALA A 128 27.83 46.02 12.88
N ASN A 129 28.33 45.53 14.02
CA ASN A 129 27.78 44.36 14.71
C ASN A 129 26.32 44.57 15.13
N MET A 130 25.94 45.77 15.58
CA MET A 130 24.55 46.08 15.92
C MET A 130 23.60 46.02 14.71
N ARG A 131 24.07 46.40 13.52
CA ARG A 131 23.27 46.29 12.29
C ARG A 131 23.14 44.83 11.85
N GLU A 132 24.22 44.08 11.95
CA GLU A 132 24.24 42.65 11.63
C GLU A 132 23.35 41.85 12.59
N TYR A 133 23.40 42.15 13.89
CA TYR A 133 22.52 41.57 14.90
C TYR A 133 21.05 41.78 14.55
N LYS A 134 20.62 43.01 14.24
CA LYS A 134 19.23 43.29 13.84
C LYS A 134 18.81 42.54 12.58
N LYS A 135 19.72 42.37 11.62
CA LYS A 135 19.44 41.60 10.39
C LYS A 135 19.25 40.12 10.71
N LEU A 136 20.10 39.54 11.56
CA LEU A 136 19.99 38.16 12.01
C LEU A 136 18.73 37.94 12.84
N GLU A 137 18.38 38.87 13.71
CA GLU A 137 17.14 38.84 14.51
C GLU A 137 15.90 38.83 13.60
N PHE A 138 15.86 39.69 12.58
CA PHE A 138 14.79 39.70 11.59
C PHE A 138 14.71 38.39 10.81
N GLN A 139 15.85 37.85 10.36
CA GLN A 139 15.90 36.55 9.67
C GLN A 139 15.43 35.41 10.58
N SER A 140 15.84 35.40 11.85
CA SER A 140 15.41 34.40 12.83
C SER A 140 13.89 34.44 13.04
N SER A 141 13.32 35.63 13.17
CA SER A 141 11.86 35.79 13.29
C SER A 141 11.11 35.31 12.04
N GLN A 142 11.69 35.56 10.85
CA GLN A 142 11.08 35.12 9.60
C GLN A 142 11.09 33.58 9.45
N GLU A 143 12.21 32.93 9.80
CA GLU A 143 12.28 31.46 9.81
C GLU A 143 11.37 30.84 10.88
N GLU A 144 11.20 31.49 12.03
CA GLU A 144 10.25 31.04 13.05
C GLU A 144 8.80 31.06 12.52
N ASN A 145 8.40 32.13 11.83
CA ASN A 145 7.08 32.21 11.19
C ASN A 145 6.92 31.16 10.09
N ARG A 146 7.95 30.96 9.25
CA ARG A 146 7.95 29.91 8.23
C ARG A 146 7.81 28.51 8.85
N GLY A 147 8.44 28.28 10.01
CA GLY A 147 8.29 27.06 10.79
C GLY A 147 6.86 26.84 11.27
N LYS A 148 6.18 27.89 11.76
CA LYS A 148 4.77 27.85 12.16
C LYS A 148 3.86 27.54 10.96
N ASP A 149 4.10 28.15 9.81
CA ASP A 149 3.33 27.89 8.59
C ASP A 149 3.47 26.43 8.12
N ILE A 150 4.70 25.92 8.08
CA ILE A 150 4.96 24.51 7.74
C ILE A 150 4.28 23.58 8.75
N PHE A 151 4.35 23.89 10.04
CA PHE A 151 3.71 23.10 11.08
C PHE A 151 2.18 23.04 10.89
N THR A 152 1.53 24.18 10.67
CA THR A 152 0.08 24.22 10.42
C THR A 152 -0.29 23.46 9.14
N HIS A 153 0.53 23.54 8.09
CA HIS A 153 0.32 22.78 6.86
C HIS A 153 0.41 21.28 7.09
N VAL A 154 1.41 20.81 7.84
CA VAL A 154 1.59 19.40 8.20
C VAL A 154 0.40 18.89 9.02
N GLU A 155 -0.07 19.66 10.00
CA GLU A 155 -1.26 19.32 10.79
C GLU A 155 -2.52 19.19 9.91
N THR A 156 -2.68 20.10 8.94
CA THR A 156 -3.81 20.06 8.01
C THR A 156 -3.75 18.82 7.11
N MET A 157 -2.56 18.45 6.63
CA MET A 157 -2.36 17.24 5.83
C MET A 157 -2.58 15.97 6.64
N ARG A 158 -2.16 15.92 7.91
CA ARG A 158 -2.44 14.80 8.82
C ARG A 158 -3.94 14.59 9.01
N ARG A 159 -4.72 15.66 9.19
CA ARG A 159 -6.19 15.55 9.32
C ARG A 159 -6.84 15.03 8.04
N LYS A 160 -6.40 15.52 6.87
CA LYS A 160 -6.89 15.02 5.57
C LYS A 160 -6.57 13.55 5.37
N LEU A 161 -5.37 13.12 5.76
CA LEU A 161 -4.98 11.71 5.68
C LEU A 161 -5.92 10.84 6.53
N GLY A 162 -6.20 11.25 7.77
CA GLY A 162 -7.14 10.52 8.63
C GLY A 162 -8.55 10.44 8.03
N GLN A 163 -9.06 11.53 7.45
CA GLN A 163 -10.37 11.52 6.77
C GLN A 163 -10.41 10.52 5.60
N VAL A 164 -9.36 10.50 4.78
CA VAL A 164 -9.26 9.56 3.65
C VAL A 164 -9.14 8.12 4.12
N GLU A 165 -8.43 7.87 5.23
CA GLU A 165 -8.33 6.54 5.84
C GLU A 165 -9.68 6.04 6.36
N ASP A 166 -10.45 6.89 7.03
CA ASP A 166 -11.80 6.56 7.51
C ASP A 166 -12.75 6.29 6.34
N GLU A 167 -12.72 7.12 5.29
CA GLU A 167 -13.49 6.90 4.06
C GLU A 167 -13.12 5.58 3.37
N ARG A 168 -11.81 5.25 3.32
CA ARG A 168 -11.34 3.97 2.78
C ARG A 168 -11.93 2.79 3.54
N ILE A 169 -11.91 2.83 4.88
CA ILE A 169 -12.46 1.76 5.72
C ILE A 169 -13.95 1.57 5.45
N ASN A 170 -14.72 2.67 5.40
CA ASN A 170 -16.16 2.61 5.12
C ASN A 170 -16.45 2.00 3.74
N ILE A 171 -15.72 2.43 2.70
CA ILE A 171 -15.87 1.88 1.34
C ILE A 171 -15.49 0.40 1.31
N GLU A 172 -14.44 -0.01 2.02
CA GLU A 172 -14.07 -1.43 2.12
C GLU A 172 -15.18 -2.27 2.75
N GLU A 173 -15.80 -1.79 3.83
CA GLU A 173 -16.94 -2.45 4.47
C GLU A 173 -18.14 -2.58 3.50
N ASP A 174 -18.48 -1.50 2.81
CA ASP A 174 -19.56 -1.49 1.80
C ASP A 174 -19.28 -2.47 0.65
N VAL A 175 -18.03 -2.55 0.18
CA VAL A 175 -17.62 -3.51 -0.84
C VAL A 175 -17.79 -4.95 -0.34
N GLN A 176 -17.43 -5.25 0.90
CA GLN A 176 -17.63 -6.59 1.47
C GLN A 176 -19.12 -6.95 1.57
N LEU A 177 -19.95 -6.03 2.06
CA LEU A 177 -21.39 -6.22 2.14
C LEU A 177 -22.01 -6.47 0.75
N ASN A 178 -21.62 -5.67 -0.24
CA ASN A 178 -22.07 -5.84 -1.62
C ASN A 178 -21.62 -7.17 -2.24
N ARG A 179 -20.40 -7.62 -1.95
CA ARG A 179 -19.92 -8.96 -2.38
C ARG A 179 -20.76 -10.08 -1.79
N ILE A 180 -21.09 -10.01 -0.50
CA ILE A 180 -21.95 -10.99 0.16
C ILE A 180 -23.35 -11.00 -0.49
N SER A 181 -23.95 -9.81 -0.66
CA SER A 181 -25.24 -9.63 -1.32
C SER A 181 -25.26 -10.24 -2.73
N ARG A 182 -24.23 -9.97 -3.52
CA ARG A 182 -24.07 -10.53 -4.87
C ARG A 182 -24.01 -12.06 -4.85
N ARG A 183 -23.22 -12.67 -3.97
CA ARG A 183 -23.12 -14.14 -3.85
C ARG A 183 -24.47 -14.78 -3.49
N ILE A 184 -25.24 -14.14 -2.61
CA ILE A 184 -26.59 -14.60 -2.27
C ILE A 184 -27.48 -14.52 -3.50
N ASN A 185 -27.51 -13.40 -4.22
CA ASN A 185 -28.33 -13.23 -5.42
C ASN A 185 -27.96 -14.25 -6.52
N GLU A 186 -26.67 -14.50 -6.74
CA GLU A 186 -26.19 -15.55 -7.66
C GLU A 186 -26.72 -16.93 -7.25
N GLY A 187 -26.68 -17.25 -5.95
CA GLY A 187 -27.25 -18.48 -5.39
C GLY A 187 -28.75 -18.62 -5.66
N LEU A 188 -29.51 -17.57 -5.39
CA LEU A 188 -30.96 -17.53 -5.60
C LEU A 188 -31.32 -17.67 -7.08
N LEU A 189 -30.58 -17.00 -7.97
CA LEU A 189 -30.78 -17.11 -9.41
C LEU A 189 -30.57 -18.54 -9.91
N MET A 190 -29.52 -19.22 -9.45
CA MET A 190 -29.28 -20.64 -9.80
C MET A 190 -30.43 -21.54 -9.36
N LEU A 191 -31.03 -21.29 -8.19
CA LEU A 191 -32.19 -22.04 -7.70
C LEU A 191 -33.43 -21.81 -8.56
N LEU A 192 -33.70 -20.55 -8.94
CA LEU A 192 -34.80 -20.21 -9.85
C LEU A 192 -34.60 -20.85 -11.23
N GLU A 193 -33.40 -20.80 -11.79
CA GLU A 193 -33.10 -21.47 -13.05
C GLU A 193 -33.34 -22.98 -12.98
N LYS A 194 -32.93 -23.62 -11.88
CA LYS A 194 -33.17 -25.05 -11.67
C LYS A 194 -34.66 -25.36 -11.62
N ARG A 195 -35.45 -24.56 -10.88
CA ARG A 195 -36.92 -24.67 -10.82
C ARG A 195 -37.55 -24.46 -12.21
N CYS A 196 -37.12 -23.47 -12.97
CA CYS A 196 -37.61 -23.27 -14.34
C CYS A 196 -37.32 -24.47 -15.25
N ARG A 197 -36.11 -25.03 -15.19
CA ARG A 197 -35.72 -26.22 -15.98
C ARG A 197 -36.57 -27.43 -15.61
N THR A 198 -36.81 -27.67 -14.32
CA THR A 198 -37.67 -28.79 -13.88
C THR A 198 -39.10 -28.59 -14.36
N SER A 199 -39.68 -27.39 -14.21
CA SER A 199 -41.02 -27.07 -14.73
C SER A 199 -41.12 -27.27 -16.25
N GLN A 200 -40.12 -26.84 -17.02
CA GLN A 200 -40.08 -27.07 -18.47
C GLN A 200 -40.02 -28.56 -18.83
N ASN A 201 -39.25 -29.35 -18.10
CA ASN A 201 -39.17 -30.80 -18.31
C ASN A 201 -40.49 -31.50 -18.00
N LEU A 202 -41.22 -31.06 -16.97
CA LEU A 202 -42.54 -31.57 -16.62
C LEU A 202 -43.58 -31.24 -17.71
N LEU A 203 -43.57 -30.00 -18.23
CA LEU A 203 -44.44 -29.61 -19.35
C LEU A 203 -44.18 -30.45 -20.61
N ARG A 204 -42.93 -30.88 -20.85
CA ARG A 204 -42.57 -31.76 -21.98
C ARG A 204 -43.08 -33.20 -21.81
N LYS A 205 -43.22 -33.71 -20.58
CA LYS A 205 -43.60 -35.11 -20.29
C LYS A 205 -45.06 -35.44 -20.67
N LYS A 206 -45.96 -34.44 -20.73
CA LYS A 206 -47.38 -34.48 -21.17
C LYS A 206 -48.33 -35.46 -20.46
N THR A 207 -47.86 -36.57 -19.90
CA THR A 207 -48.66 -37.58 -19.17
C THR A 207 -47.94 -38.01 -17.90
N PHE A 208 -48.67 -38.08 -16.78
CA PHE A 208 -48.15 -38.44 -15.45
C PHE A 208 -48.83 -39.71 -14.93
N SER A 209 -48.04 -40.63 -14.36
CA SER A 209 -48.53 -41.86 -13.73
C SER A 209 -48.83 -41.65 -12.23
N GLN A 210 -49.64 -42.52 -11.63
CA GLN A 210 -49.90 -42.53 -10.18
C GLN A 210 -48.61 -42.75 -9.36
N ALA A 211 -47.68 -43.56 -9.88
CA ALA A 211 -46.35 -43.74 -9.27
C ALA A 211 -45.50 -42.45 -9.32
N ASP A 212 -45.67 -41.60 -10.34
CA ASP A 212 -45.00 -40.29 -10.41
C ASP A 212 -45.55 -39.34 -9.32
N HIS A 213 -46.84 -39.45 -8.98
CA HIS A 213 -47.48 -38.63 -7.96
C HIS A 213 -47.03 -39.03 -6.54
N GLU A 214 -46.93 -40.33 -6.26
CA GLU A 214 -46.41 -40.84 -4.98
C GLU A 214 -44.95 -40.44 -4.76
N LEU A 215 -44.11 -40.53 -5.80
CA LEU A 215 -42.72 -40.07 -5.74
C LEU A 215 -42.61 -38.56 -5.47
N ALA A 216 -43.50 -37.75 -6.04
CA ALA A 216 -43.55 -36.31 -5.78
C ALA A 216 -43.91 -35.97 -4.33
N LEU A 217 -44.86 -36.70 -3.72
CA LEU A 217 -45.24 -36.52 -2.31
C LEU A 217 -44.08 -36.87 -1.36
N VAL A 218 -43.35 -37.95 -1.65
CA VAL A 218 -42.14 -38.32 -0.87
C VAL A 218 -41.04 -37.28 -1.04
N GLY A 219 -40.85 -36.74 -2.24
CA GLY A 219 -39.92 -35.65 -2.53
C GLY A 219 -40.25 -34.38 -1.73
N LEU A 220 -41.52 -33.96 -1.75
CA LEU A 220 -42.01 -32.78 -1.03
C LEU A 220 -41.81 -32.88 0.48
N SER A 221 -42.05 -34.06 1.06
CA SER A 221 -41.83 -34.31 2.49
C SER A 221 -40.35 -34.13 2.86
N LYS A 222 -39.44 -34.73 2.06
CA LYS A 222 -37.99 -34.60 2.27
C LYS A 222 -37.52 -33.15 2.12
N GLU A 223 -38.00 -32.43 1.11
CA GLU A 223 -37.66 -31.02 0.90
C GLU A 223 -38.12 -30.14 2.08
N SER A 224 -39.35 -30.36 2.58
CA SER A 224 -39.89 -29.69 3.78
C SER A 224 -39.03 -29.94 5.02
N GLU A 225 -38.59 -31.17 5.26
CA GLU A 225 -37.70 -31.50 6.37
C GLU A 225 -36.33 -30.81 6.23
N THR A 226 -35.76 -30.79 5.02
CA THR A 226 -34.48 -30.11 4.78
C THR A 226 -34.61 -28.59 4.95
N ALA A 227 -35.69 -27.97 4.48
CA ALA A 227 -35.94 -26.54 4.63
C ALA A 227 -36.07 -26.13 6.10
N LYS A 228 -36.75 -26.96 6.92
CA LYS A 228 -36.85 -26.75 8.37
C LYS A 228 -35.48 -26.77 9.05
N ARG A 229 -34.65 -27.78 8.76
CA ARG A 229 -33.28 -27.88 9.31
C ARG A 229 -32.42 -26.68 8.92
N ILE A 230 -32.48 -26.26 7.65
CA ILE A 230 -31.73 -25.08 7.19
C ILE A 230 -32.25 -23.81 7.88
N GLY A 231 -33.58 -23.67 8.05
CA GLY A 231 -34.18 -22.54 8.75
C GLY A 231 -33.80 -22.44 10.23
N GLU A 232 -33.60 -23.56 10.92
CA GLU A 232 -33.09 -23.61 12.29
C GLU A 232 -31.62 -23.14 12.37
N VAL A 233 -30.80 -23.60 11.42
CA VAL A 233 -29.39 -23.18 11.32
C VAL A 233 -29.28 -21.68 11.01
N LEU A 234 -30.09 -21.15 10.09
CA LEU A 234 -30.11 -19.73 9.76
C LEU A 234 -30.53 -18.87 10.96
N ARG A 235 -31.51 -19.32 11.76
CA ARG A 235 -31.90 -18.63 13.01
C ARG A 235 -30.80 -18.64 14.06
N SER A 236 -30.08 -19.75 14.20
CA SER A 236 -28.92 -19.84 15.11
C SER A 236 -27.80 -18.89 14.69
N ILE A 237 -27.48 -18.83 13.40
CA ILE A 237 -26.47 -17.92 12.85
C ILE A 237 -26.90 -16.45 12.97
N GLN A 238 -28.19 -16.15 12.77
CA GLN A 238 -28.72 -14.80 12.92
C GLN A 238 -28.61 -14.28 14.36
N GLN A 239 -28.80 -15.14 15.37
CA GLN A 239 -28.60 -14.78 16.77
C GLN A 239 -27.13 -14.52 17.10
N GLN A 240 -26.21 -15.30 16.51
CA GLN A 240 -24.76 -15.15 16.73
C GLN A 240 -24.17 -13.94 16.00
N TYR A 241 -24.75 -13.55 14.85
CA TYR A 241 -24.23 -12.46 14.02
C TYR A 241 -25.35 -11.51 13.53
N PRO A 242 -25.83 -10.58 14.40
CA PRO A 242 -26.95 -9.68 14.10
C PRO A 242 -26.72 -8.80 12.87
N LYS A 243 -25.46 -8.43 12.61
CA LYS A 243 -25.03 -7.63 11.45
C LYS A 243 -25.38 -8.24 10.09
N PHE A 244 -25.62 -9.56 10.02
CA PHE A 244 -26.03 -10.25 8.79
C PHE A 244 -27.52 -10.60 8.76
N GLY A 245 -28.31 -10.11 9.72
CA GLY A 245 -29.72 -10.48 9.86
C GLY A 245 -30.55 -10.25 8.60
N ALA A 246 -30.37 -9.12 7.92
CA ALA A 246 -31.09 -8.80 6.69
C ALA A 246 -30.84 -9.83 5.56
N TYR A 247 -29.60 -10.33 5.45
CA TYR A 247 -29.24 -11.36 4.47
C TYR A 247 -29.86 -12.72 4.81
N MET A 248 -29.82 -13.09 6.10
CA MET A 248 -30.40 -14.35 6.58
C MET A 248 -31.92 -14.36 6.44
N GLN A 249 -32.57 -13.23 6.70
CA GLN A 249 -34.01 -13.05 6.51
C GLN A 249 -34.39 -13.21 5.04
N ARG A 250 -33.63 -12.60 4.12
CA ARG A 250 -33.88 -12.73 2.68
C ARG A 250 -33.74 -14.17 2.17
N ILE A 251 -32.77 -14.93 2.69
CA ILE A 251 -32.62 -16.36 2.38
C ILE A 251 -33.79 -17.15 2.95
N HIS A 252 -34.23 -16.83 4.17
CA HIS A 252 -35.36 -17.48 4.82
C HIS A 252 -36.68 -17.23 4.06
N GLU A 253 -36.94 -15.99 3.63
CA GLU A 253 -38.10 -15.62 2.80
C GLU A 253 -38.13 -16.43 1.50
N PHE A 254 -36.99 -16.53 0.80
CA PHE A 254 -36.90 -17.31 -0.43
C PHE A 254 -37.12 -18.82 -0.23
N MET A 255 -36.73 -19.39 0.91
CA MET A 255 -36.97 -20.81 1.18
C MET A 255 -38.42 -21.13 1.55
N GLN A 256 -39.22 -20.12 1.91
CA GLN A 256 -40.64 -20.30 2.22
C GLN A 256 -41.56 -20.17 0.98
N GLU A 257 -41.06 -19.62 -0.14
CA GLU A 257 -41.73 -19.55 -1.46
C GLU A 257 -41.50 -20.77 -2.35
#